data_AF-A0A2M8EYS6-F1
#
_entry.id   AF-A0A2M8EYS6-F1
#
_cell.length_a   1.000
_cell.length_b   1.000
_cell.length_c   1.000
_cell.angle_alpha   90.00
_cell.angle_beta   90.00
_cell.angle_gamma   90.00
#
_symmetry.space_group_name_H-M   'P 1'
#
loop_
_entity.id
_entity.type
_entity.pdbx_description
1 polymer ?
#
loop_
_entity_poly.entity_id
_entity_poly.type
_entity_poly.pdbx_seq_one_letter_code
_entity_poly.pdbx_strand_id
1 'polypeptide(L)' 'MAPQPKRKHSKARKGKRVEARKSEQSLPQLVLCKNCGRRKLSQQQCKNCNK' A
#
# COMPACT_ATOMS: atom_id res chain seq x y z
N MET A 1 -31.92 -3.46 3.90
CA MET A 1 -31.23 -2.15 4.08
C MET A 1 -30.05 -2.34 5.03
N ALA A 2 -28.86 -1.82 4.70
CA ALA A 2 -27.73 -1.83 5.64
C ALA A 2 -28.00 -0.84 6.80
N PRO A 3 -27.55 -1.15 8.04
CA PRO A 3 -27.73 -0.24 9.17
C PRO A 3 -27.02 1.09 8.90
N GLN A 4 -27.75 2.18 9.05
CA GLN A 4 -27.22 3.52 8.82
C GLN A 4 -26.61 4.12 10.08
N PRO A 5 -25.55 4.93 9.95
CA PRO A 5 -24.94 5.60 11.09
C PRO A 5 -25.90 6.64 11.66
N LYS A 6 -26.16 6.56 12.97
CA LYS A 6 -26.98 7.55 13.68
C LYS A 6 -26.38 8.97 13.66
N ARG A 7 -25.05 9.09 13.62
CA ARG A 7 -24.31 10.36 13.62
C ARG A 7 -23.04 10.29 12.78
N LYS A 8 -22.61 11.45 12.28
CA LYS A 8 -21.32 11.63 11.61
C LYS A 8 -20.17 11.46 12.61
N HIS A 9 -19.07 10.86 12.17
CA HIS A 9 -17.84 10.81 12.98
C HIS A 9 -17.19 12.19 13.11
N SER A 10 -16.63 12.48 14.28
CA SER A 10 -15.83 13.68 14.51
C SER A 10 -14.56 13.70 13.65
N LYS A 11 -14.00 14.90 13.44
CA LYS A 11 -12.72 15.07 12.70
C LYS A 11 -11.61 14.22 13.33
N ALA A 12 -11.52 14.22 14.66
CA ALA A 12 -10.54 13.42 15.40
C ALA A 12 -10.71 11.91 15.16
N ARG A 13 -11.94 11.38 15.24
CA ARG A 13 -12.20 9.95 15.01
C ARG A 13 -11.89 9.54 13.57
N LYS A 14 -12.21 10.41 12.59
CA LYS A 14 -11.83 10.19 11.19
C LYS A 14 -10.30 10.16 11.04
N GLY A 15 -9.59 11.12 11.65
CA GLY A 15 -8.13 11.22 11.61
C GLY A 15 -7.43 9.96 12.10
N LYS A 16 -7.72 9.54 13.35
CA LYS A 16 -7.14 8.32 13.95
C LYS A 16 -7.33 7.08 13.09
N ARG A 17 -8.52 6.91 12.48
CA ARG A 17 -8.81 5.78 11.59
C ARG A 17 -8.01 5.84 10.28
N VAL A 18 -7.75 7.02 9.74
CA VAL A 18 -6.93 7.17 8.52
C VAL A 18 -5.46 6.92 8.84
N GLU A 19 -4.96 7.42 9.97
CA GLU A 19 -3.57 7.19 10.41
C GLU A 19 -3.27 5.71 10.61
N ALA A 20 -4.16 4.97 11.27
CA ALA A 20 -4.03 3.52 11.45
C ALA A 20 -3.92 2.76 10.11
N ARG A 21 -4.53 3.26 9.03
CA ARG A 21 -4.42 2.65 7.69
C ARG A 21 -3.12 3.03 6.96
N LYS A 22 -2.54 4.19 7.28
CA LYS A 22 -1.26 4.61 6.68
C LYS A 22 -0.12 3.70 7.10
N SER A 23 -0.13 3.22 8.34
CA SER A 23 0.86 2.22 8.80
C SER A 23 0.76 0.89 8.07
N GLU A 24 -0.42 0.53 7.55
CA GLU A 24 -0.62 -0.71 6.77
C GLU A 24 -0.19 -0.55 5.30
N GLN A 25 -0.06 0.68 4.80
CA GLN A 25 0.35 0.99 3.44
C GLN A 25 1.87 1.16 3.36
N SER A 26 2.62 0.10 3.64
CA SER A 26 4.06 0.07 3.38
C SER A 26 4.33 -0.07 1.89
N LEU A 27 5.21 0.78 1.34
CA LEU A 27 5.68 0.62 -0.04
C LEU A 27 6.47 -0.69 -0.17
N PRO A 28 6.27 -1.46 -1.25
CA PRO A 28 6.99 -2.70 -1.44
C PRO A 28 8.49 -2.45 -1.64
N GLN A 29 9.33 -3.29 -1.07
CA GLN A 29 10.77 -3.19 -1.23
C GLN A 29 11.15 -3.54 -2.68
N LEU A 30 11.67 -2.54 -3.40
CA LEU A 30 12.17 -2.71 -4.76
C LEU A 30 13.67 -3.00 -4.73
N VAL A 31 14.08 -4.05 -5.43
CA VAL A 31 15.48 -4.48 -5.58
C VAL A 31 15.95 -4.23 -7.01
N LEU A 32 17.25 -4.05 -7.20
CA LEU A 32 17.83 -3.94 -8.54
C LEU A 32 17.83 -5.31 -9.23
N CYS A 33 17.39 -5.36 -10.49
CA CYS A 33 17.48 -6.56 -11.30
C CYS A 33 18.93 -6.81 -11.73
N LYS A 34 19.42 -8.02 -11.50
CA LYS A 34 20.80 -8.43 -11.87
C LYS A 34 21.09 -8.35 -13.37
N ASN A 35 20.06 -8.53 -14.20
CA ASN A 35 20.23 -8.61 -15.65
C ASN A 35 20.13 -7.24 -16.36
N CYS A 36 19.21 -6.37 -15.95
CA CYS A 36 18.96 -5.10 -16.63
C CYS A 36 19.18 -3.85 -15.77
N GLY A 37 19.57 -4.01 -14.50
CA GLY A 37 19.79 -2.91 -13.57
C GLY A 37 18.55 -2.13 -13.14
N ARG A 38 17.36 -2.41 -13.70
CA ARG A 38 16.11 -1.72 -13.32
C ARG A 38 15.54 -2.27 -12.01
N ARG A 39 14.82 -1.42 -11.29
CA ARG A 39 14.12 -1.81 -10.06
C ARG A 39 12.99 -2.79 -10.36
N LYS A 40 12.92 -3.87 -9.58
CA LYS A 40 11.86 -4.88 -9.62
C LYS A 40 11.39 -5.21 -8.22
N LEU A 41 10.21 -5.83 -8.12
CA LEU A 41 9.73 -6.38 -6.86
C LEU A 41 10.63 -7.55 -6.43
N SER A 42 10.93 -7.61 -5.13
CA SER A 42 11.67 -8.74 -4.56
C SER A 42 10.95 -10.06 -4.87
N GLN A 43 11.70 -11.10 -5.21
CA GLN A 43 11.21 -12.44 -5.55
C GLN A 43 10.27 -12.54 -6.78
N GLN A 44 10.04 -11.45 -7.50
CA GLN A 44 9.31 -11.48 -8.77
C GLN A 44 10.25 -11.44 -9.98
N GLN A 45 9.76 -11.99 -11.10
CA GLN A 45 10.40 -11.83 -12.40
C GLN A 45 10.42 -10.36 -12.81
N CYS A 46 11.53 -9.93 -13.41
CA CYS A 46 11.63 -8.54 -13.85
C CYS A 46 10.75 -8.32 -15.08
N LYS A 47 9.72 -7.47 -14.97
CA LYS A 47 8.83 -7.15 -16.10
C LYS A 47 9.54 -6.51 -17.31
N ASN A 48 10.76 -6.03 -17.12
CA ASN A 48 11.51 -5.37 -18.18
C ASN A 48 12.38 -6.32 -19.01
N CYS A 49 13.01 -7.31 -18.37
CA CYS A 49 13.85 -8.28 -19.08
C CYS A 49 13.25 -9.68 -19.12
N ASN A 50 12.08 -9.91 -18.51
CA ASN A 50 11.38 -11.19 -18.38
C ASN A 50 12.29 -12.33 -17.90
N LYS A 51 13.26 -11.96 -17.06
CA LYS A 51 14.28 -12.82 -16.45
C LYS A 51 14.44 -12.44 -14.99
#